data_AF-A0A8S2TAI0-F1
#
_entry.id   AF-A0A8S2TAI0-F1
#
_cell.length_a   1.000
_cell.length_b   1.000
_cell.length_c   1.000
_cell.angle_alpha   90.00
_cell.angle_beta   90.00
_cell.angle_gamma   90.00
#
_symmetry.space_group_name_H-M   'P 1'
#
loop_
_entity.id
_entity.type
_entity.pdbx_description
1 polymer ?
#
loop_
_entity_poly.entity_id
_entity_poly.type
_entity_poly.pdbx_seq_one_letter_code
_entity_poly.pdbx_strand_id
1 'polypeptide(L)'
;RRHLELIYRSYRENLKQQLSRVSDIALTCDVWKSSTRTYYLCITGHFLNGQNKNKSLVLSFRRFLGSHSAVRLRRFISNELEKLKIKNKICAITTDNGPDIRAAASTTDFG
;
A
#
# COMPACT_ATOMS: atom_id res chain seq x y z
N ARG A 1 -23.61 -7.79 -7.34
CA ARG A 1 -22.75 -7.55 -6.15
C ARG A 1 -21.83 -8.74 -5.83
N ARG A 2 -22.35 -9.97 -5.68
CA ARG A 2 -21.55 -11.19 -5.38
C ARG A 2 -20.41 -11.51 -6.36
N HIS A 3 -20.61 -11.29 -7.67
CA HIS A 3 -19.56 -11.55 -8.68
C HIS A 3 -18.32 -10.63 -8.51
N LEU A 4 -18.51 -9.34 -8.24
CA LEU A 4 -17.41 -8.41 -7.98
C LEU A 4 -16.63 -8.78 -6.71
N GLU A 5 -17.32 -9.24 -5.68
CA GLU A 5 -16.67 -9.72 -4.45
C GLU A 5 -15.80 -10.96 -4.71
N LEU A 6 -16.26 -11.87 -5.57
CA LEU A 6 -15.49 -13.05 -5.98
C LEU A 6 -14.24 -12.65 -6.79
N ILE A 7 -14.39 -11.76 -7.77
CA ILE A 7 -13.26 -11.23 -8.55
C ILE A 7 -12.24 -10.57 -7.62
N TYR A 8 -12.71 -9.72 -6.71
CA TYR A 8 -11.85 -9.03 -5.75
C TYR A 8 -11.09 -10.01 -4.86
N ARG A 9 -11.76 -11.03 -4.31
CA ARG A 9 -11.12 -12.07 -3.48
C ARG A 9 -10.07 -12.85 -4.28
N SER A 10 -10.41 -13.28 -5.50
CA SER A 10 -9.49 -13.98 -6.39
C SER A 10 -8.25 -13.13 -6.69
N TYR A 11 -8.45 -11.85 -7.02
CA TYR A 11 -7.35 -10.89 -7.22
C TYR A 11 -6.48 -10.75 -5.97
N ARG A 12 -7.07 -10.63 -4.79
CA ARG A 12 -6.33 -10.51 -3.52
C ARG A 12 -5.52 -11.74 -3.17
N GLU A 13 -6.05 -12.94 -3.43
CA GLU A 13 -5.29 -14.17 -3.22
C GLU A 13 -4.16 -14.32 -4.23
N ASN A 14 -4.40 -14.00 -5.50
CA ASN A 14 -3.34 -13.98 -6.50
C ASN A 14 -2.24 -12.97 -6.16
N LEU A 15 -2.61 -11.78 -5.67
CA LEU A 15 -1.67 -10.77 -5.21
C LEU A 15 -0.79 -11.31 -4.06
N LYS A 16 -1.37 -11.95 -3.04
CA LYS A 16 -0.60 -12.57 -1.95
C LYS A 16 0.36 -13.65 -2.45
N GLN A 17 -0.08 -14.49 -3.40
CA GLN A 17 0.76 -15.54 -3.98
C GLN A 17 1.93 -14.98 -4.78
N GLN A 18 1.73 -13.85 -5.48
CA GLN A 18 2.83 -13.19 -6.19
C GLN A 18 3.84 -12.60 -5.19
N LEU A 19 3.34 -11.89 -4.18
CA LEU A 19 4.17 -11.23 -3.18
C LEU A 19 4.88 -12.22 -2.23
N SER A 20 4.37 -13.44 -2.06
CA SER A 20 5.05 -14.45 -1.23
C SER A 20 6.40 -14.86 -1.82
N ARG A 21 6.57 -14.78 -3.14
CA ARG A 21 7.78 -15.16 -3.89
C ARG A 21 8.78 -14.01 -4.07
N VAL A 22 8.45 -12.83 -3.57
CA VAL A 22 9.28 -11.63 -3.67
C VAL A 22 10.04 -11.44 -2.36
N SER A 23 11.30 -11.06 -2.44
CA SER A 23 12.14 -10.76 -1.27
C SER A 23 12.03 -9.30 -0.85
N ASP A 24 12.14 -8.38 -1.82
CA ASP A 24 12.21 -6.94 -1.59
C ASP A 24 11.09 -6.21 -2.34
N ILE A 25 10.41 -5.31 -1.64
CA ILE A 25 9.31 -4.51 -2.16
C ILE A 25 9.55 -3.06 -1.79
N ALA A 26 9.65 -2.19 -2.80
CA ALA A 26 9.58 -0.75 -2.61
C ALA A 26 8.12 -0.30 -2.69
N LEU A 27 7.71 0.62 -1.81
CA LEU A 27 6.36 1.16 -1.79
C LEU A 27 6.33 2.58 -2.32
N THR A 28 5.26 2.93 -3.02
CA THR A 28 4.85 4.32 -3.23
C THR A 28 3.50 4.52 -2.55
N CYS A 29 3.41 5.48 -1.64
CA CYS A 29 2.18 5.88 -0.97
C CYS A 29 1.76 7.29 -1.42
N ASP A 30 0.64 7.39 -2.12
CA ASP A 30 0.11 8.63 -2.65
C ASP A 30 -1.19 9.00 -1.91
N VAL A 31 -1.25 10.21 -1.37
CA VAL A 31 -2.37 10.79 -0.66
C VAL A 31 -2.84 12.06 -1.35
N TRP A 32 -4.08 12.03 -1.85
CA TRP A 32 -4.68 13.21 -2.46
C TRP A 32 -6.06 13.52 -1.90
N LYS A 33 -6.44 14.79 -2.05
CA LYS A 33 -7.77 15.31 -1.78
C LYS A 33 -8.50 15.49 -3.10
N SER A 34 -9.68 14.89 -3.24
CA SER A 34 -10.57 15.19 -4.36
C SER A 34 -11.19 16.59 -4.22
N SER A 35 -11.74 17.10 -5.33
CA SER A 35 -12.58 18.31 -5.34
C SER A 35 -13.75 18.24 -4.36
N THR A 36 -14.27 17.04 -4.09
CA THR A 36 -15.34 16.77 -3.12
C THR A 36 -14.85 16.66 -1.67
N ARG A 37 -13.65 17.18 -1.36
CA ARG A 37 -13.01 17.14 -0.02
C ARG A 37 -12.88 15.73 0.55
N THR A 38 -12.87 14.73 -0.31
CA THR A 38 -12.69 13.32 0.06
C THR A 38 -11.23 12.96 -0.12
N TYR A 39 -10.68 12.22 0.84
CA TYR A 39 -9.28 11.86 0.79
C TYR A 39 -9.09 10.40 0.45
N TYR A 40 -8.02 10.16 -0.29
CA TYR A 40 -7.66 8.85 -0.81
C TYR A 40 -6.22 8.56 -0.47
N LEU A 41 -5.93 7.28 -0.24
CA LEU A 41 -4.60 6.74 -0.12
C LEU A 41 -4.48 5.54 -1.06
N CYS A 42 -3.49 5.61 -1.95
CA CYS A 42 -3.07 4.51 -2.79
C CYS A 42 -1.70 4.01 -2.31
N ILE A 43 -1.58 2.71 -2.12
CA ILE A 43 -0.31 2.03 -1.82
C ILE A 43 0.02 1.17 -3.04
N THR A 44 1.12 1.47 -3.70
CA THR A 44 1.65 0.69 -4.82
C THR A 44 2.93 -0.02 -4.39
N GLY A 45 3.04 -1.31 -4.67
CA GLY A 45 4.25 -2.10 -4.45
C GLY A 45 5.00 -2.29 -5.76
N HIS A 46 6.31 -2.10 -5.70
CA HIS A 46 7.25 -2.23 -6.80
C HIS A 46 8.28 -3.31 -6.46
N PHE A 47 8.42 -4.29 -7.34
CA PHE A 47 9.32 -5.42 -7.12
C PHE A 47 9.74 -6.09 -8.41
N LEU A 48 10.78 -6.92 -8.34
CA LEU A 48 11.20 -7.80 -9.43
C LEU A 48 10.42 -9.11 -9.35
N ASN A 49 9.81 -9.52 -10.46
CA ASN A 49 9.16 -10.82 -10.54
C ASN A 49 10.19 -11.95 -10.77
N GLY A 50 9.74 -13.21 -10.81
CA GLY A 50 10.62 -14.37 -11.03
C GLY A 50 11.35 -14.41 -12.39
N GLN A 51 11.13 -13.44 -13.27
CA GLN A 51 11.87 -13.25 -14.53
C GLN A 51 12.78 -12.01 -14.48
N ASN A 52 13.03 -11.48 -13.28
CA ASN A 52 13.81 -10.27 -13.06
C ASN A 52 13.25 -9.02 -13.78
N LYS A 53 11.92 -8.98 -13.99
CA LYS A 53 11.23 -7.82 -14.59
C LYS A 53 10.54 -7.00 -13.52
N ASN A 54 10.67 -5.68 -13.63
CA ASN A 54 9.95 -4.72 -12.79
C ASN A 54 8.44 -4.92 -12.91
N LYS A 55 7.78 -5.01 -11.76
CA LYS A 55 6.33 -5.08 -11.65
C LYS A 55 5.84 -4.09 -10.60
N SER A 56 4.78 -3.38 -10.96
CA SER A 56 4.09 -2.43 -10.07
C SER A 56 2.65 -2.87 -9.90
N LEU A 57 2.17 -3.01 -8.66
CA LEU A 57 0.80 -3.41 -8.35
C LEU A 57 0.20 -2.56 -7.24
N VAL A 58 -1.07 -2.19 -7.39
CA VAL A 58 -1.83 -1.53 -6.33
C VAL A 58 -2.11 -2.55 -5.22
N LEU A 59 -1.49 -2.33 -4.07
CA LEU A 59 -1.64 -3.17 -2.88
C LEU A 59 -2.87 -2.77 -2.07
N SER A 60 -3.19 -1.49 -2.02
CA SER A 60 -4.40 -1.00 -1.35
C SER A 60 -4.82 0.34 -1.94
N PHE A 61 -6.12 0.53 -2.08
CA PHE A 61 -6.72 1.80 -2.46
C PHE A 61 -7.87 2.06 -1.50
N ARG A 62 -7.80 3.17 -0.76
CA ARG A 62 -8.80 3.47 0.27
C ARG A 62 -9.21 4.93 0.26
N ARG A 63 -10.53 5.12 0.36
CA ARG A 63 -11.16 6.38 0.75
C ARG A 63 -11.20 6.49 2.28
N PHE A 64 -10.92 7.67 2.82
CA PHE A 64 -11.15 7.94 4.24
C PHE A 64 -11.76 9.33 4.48
N LEU A 65 -12.48 9.44 5.59
CA LEU A 65 -13.15 10.65 6.06
C LEU A 65 -12.45 11.15 7.33
N GLY A 66 -12.19 12.45 7.42
CA GLY A 66 -11.60 13.11 8.59
C GLY A 66 -10.16 13.62 8.40
N SER A 67 -9.50 13.99 9.50
CA SER A 67 -8.15 14.56 9.50
C SER A 67 -7.06 13.53 9.18
N HIS A 68 -6.03 13.99 8.47
CA HIS A 68 -4.84 13.24 8.06
C HIS A 68 -3.83 13.19 9.18
N SER A 69 -4.14 12.58 10.32
CA SER A 69 -3.04 12.36 11.25
C SER A 69 -2.06 11.35 10.63
N ALA A 70 -0.77 11.70 10.64
CA ALA A 70 0.32 10.79 10.26
C ALA A 70 0.17 9.41 10.94
N VAL A 71 -0.30 9.39 12.19
CA VAL A 71 -0.63 8.19 12.97
C VAL A 71 -1.66 7.30 12.28
N ARG A 72 -2.74 7.88 11.72
CA ARG A 72 -3.80 7.12 11.07
C ARG A 72 -3.33 6.54 9.74
N LEU A 73 -2.57 7.31 8.95
CA LEU A 73 -1.96 6.85 7.70
C LEU A 73 -0.99 5.70 7.96
N ARG A 74 -0.09 5.86 8.94
CA ARG A 74 0.87 4.82 9.35
C ARG A 74 0.15 3.53 9.77
N ARG A 75 -0.86 3.63 10.64
CA ARG A 75 -1.63 2.47 11.08
C ARG A 75 -2.30 1.76 9.91
N PHE A 76 -2.84 2.53 8.96
CA PHE A 76 -3.45 1.94 7.78
C PHE A 76 -2.42 1.21 6.91
N ILE A 77 -1.30 1.85 6.59
CA ILE A 77 -0.22 1.23 5.82
C ILE A 77 0.24 -0.06 6.50
N SER A 78 0.59 -0.02 7.80
CA SER A 78 1.02 -1.20 8.56
C SER A 78 -0.01 -2.34 8.51
N ASN A 79 -1.29 -2.04 8.73
CA ASN A 79 -2.35 -3.05 8.69
C ASN A 79 -2.49 -3.71 7.31
N GLU A 80 -2.34 -2.95 6.23
CA GLU A 80 -2.40 -3.50 4.88
C GLU A 80 -1.18 -4.37 4.56
N LEU A 81 0.02 -3.97 5.00
CA LEU A 81 1.23 -4.78 4.86
C LEU A 81 1.15 -6.10 5.67
N GLU A 82 0.59 -6.06 6.88
CA GLU A 82 0.35 -7.24 7.71
C GLU A 82 -0.65 -8.20 7.07
N LYS A 83 -1.77 -7.69 6.54
CA LYS A 83 -2.77 -8.51 5.81
C LYS A 83 -2.18 -9.21 4.59
N LEU A 84 -1.23 -8.57 3.93
CA LEU A 84 -0.52 -9.12 2.77
C LEU A 84 0.68 -9.99 3.17
N LYS A 85 1.08 -10.01 4.45
CA LYS A 85 2.25 -10.72 4.99
C LYS A 85 3.56 -10.30 4.31
N ILE A 86 3.73 -8.99 4.12
CA ILE A 86 4.90 -8.41 3.43
C ILE A 86 5.64 -7.35 4.24
N LYS A 87 5.26 -7.13 5.51
CA LYS A 87 5.84 -6.06 6.34
C LYS A 87 7.36 -6.16 6.44
N ASN A 88 7.88 -7.38 6.61
CA ASN A 88 9.30 -7.71 6.68
C ASN A 88 10.02 -7.73 5.31
N LYS A 89 9.34 -7.35 4.22
CA LYS A 89 9.88 -7.34 2.85
C LYS A 89 10.04 -5.93 2.30
N ILE A 90 9.70 -4.91 3.09
CA ILE A 90 9.70 -3.53 2.63
C ILE A 90 11.10 -2.96 2.71
N CYS A 91 11.69 -2.63 1.55
CA CYS A 91 13.04 -2.09 1.45
C CYS A 91 13.07 -0.56 1.31
N ALA A 92 11.98 0.04 0.84
CA ALA A 92 11.86 1.49 0.67
C ALA A 92 10.40 1.94 0.67
N ILE A 93 10.15 3.18 1.10
CA ILE A 93 8.86 3.84 0.98
C ILE A 93 9.06 5.23 0.42
N THR A 94 8.43 5.50 -0.72
CA THR A 94 8.31 6.81 -1.33
C THR A 94 6.94 7.36 -1.03
N THR A 95 6.85 8.61 -0.60
CA THR A 95 5.58 9.29 -0.38
C THR A 95 5.51 10.58 -1.18
N ASP A 96 4.30 11.11 -1.36
CA ASP A 96 4.17 12.49 -1.80
C ASP A 96 4.75 13.47 -0.76
N ASN A 97 4.86 14.74 -1.16
CA ASN A 97 5.41 15.82 -0.33
C ASN A 97 4.41 16.40 0.68
N GLY A 98 3.36 15.66 1.03
CA GLY A 98 2.42 16.01 2.09
C GLY A 98 3.06 15.82 3.47
N PRO A 99 2.98 16.80 4.37
CA PRO A 99 3.63 16.72 5.69
C PRO A 99 3.17 15.49 6.50
N ASP A 100 1.88 15.14 6.41
CA ASP A 100 1.31 14.03 7.16
C ASP A 100 1.79 12.65 6.65
N ILE A 101 1.90 12.46 5.33
CA ILE A 101 2.35 11.19 4.77
C ILE A 101 3.87 11.03 4.89
N ARG A 102 4.64 12.12 4.78
CA ARG A 102 6.08 12.11 5.09
C ARG A 102 6.31 11.69 6.54
N ALA A 103 5.60 12.28 7.50
CA ALA A 103 5.71 11.90 8.91
C ALA A 103 5.28 10.43 9.15
N ALA A 104 4.30 9.94 8.40
CA ALA A 104 3.87 8.54 8.47
C ALA A 104 4.94 7.56 7.97
N ALA A 105 5.74 7.95 6.95
CA ALA A 105 6.80 7.14 6.36
C ALA A 105 8.19 7.34 6.98
N SER A 106 8.47 8.48 7.60
CA SER A 106 9.77 8.78 8.23
C SER A 106 9.95 8.06 9.56
N THR A 107 8.86 7.64 10.22
CA THR A 107 8.88 7.08 11.58
C THR A 107 8.84 5.55 11.58
N THR A 108 9.16 4.92 10.46
CA THR A 108 8.92 3.49 10.29
C THR A 108 10.20 2.70 10.06
N ASP A 109 10.78 2.25 11.17
CA ASP A 109 11.32 0.90 11.24
C ASP A 109 10.17 -0.07 10.90
N PHE A 110 10.17 -0.55 9.66
CA PHE A 110 9.41 -1.74 9.26
C PHE A 110 10.29 -3.00 9.24
N GLY A 111 11.52 -2.88 9.77
CA GLY A 111 12.39 -3.98 10.18
C GLY A 111 12.07 -4.44 11.61
#